data_AF-A0A497S8I5-F1
#
_entry.id   AF-A0A497S8I5-F1
#
_cell.length_a   1.000
_cell.length_b   1.000
_cell.length_c   1.000
_cell.angle_alpha   90.00
_cell.angle_beta   90.00
_cell.angle_gamma   90.00
#
_symmetry.space_group_name_H-M   'P 1'
#
loop_
_entity.id
_entity.type
_entity.pdbx_description
1 polymer ?
#
loop_
_entity_poly.entity_id
_entity_poly.type
_entity_poly.pdbx_seq_one_letter_code
_entity_poly.pdbx_strand_id
1 'polypeptide(L)'
;MNIEEYIEDLKRKIESAYTVSRTARKLGKDPCGDVEALPAGDLATRVEGLVGPKGISKKIKEFGRENIPRIIDYIIGDSESISDLSKSEKESKIEQALRTSLAIITEGVVAAPIEGISKVSIEQNPDGSEYLSIYFAGPIRSAGGTAQGLCVVIGDYIRRKFNLQEYRPTRDEVERYVEEIRIYNDRVSRLQYLPSEDDIREIVNNTVICVDGEPTERIEVSIHRDLERV
;
A
#
# COMPACT_ATOMS: atom_id res chain seq x y z
N MET A 1 28.98 17.08 26.91
CA MET A 1 28.04 17.18 25.79
C MET A 1 26.72 16.59 26.24
N ASN A 2 25.69 17.42 26.44
CA ASN A 2 24.34 16.94 26.73
C ASN A 2 23.71 16.36 25.44
N ILE A 3 22.66 15.55 25.58
CA ILE A 3 21.93 14.95 24.45
C ILE A 3 21.43 16.02 23.46
N GLU A 4 21.04 17.19 23.95
CA GLU A 4 20.61 18.33 23.13
C GLU A 4 21.76 18.89 22.28
N GLU A 5 22.94 19.09 22.88
CA GLU A 5 24.13 19.55 22.18
C GLU A 5 24.59 18.54 21.12
N TYR A 6 24.50 17.24 21.44
CA TYR A 6 24.81 16.17 20.51
C TYR A 6 23.86 16.14 19.30
N ILE A 7 22.55 16.23 19.54
CA ILE A 7 21.54 16.29 18.46
C ILE A 7 21.76 17.53 17.58
N GLU A 8 22.08 18.68 18.18
CA GLU A 8 22.30 19.91 17.44
C GLU A 8 23.57 19.86 16.57
N ASP A 9 24.64 19.22 17.07
CA ASP A 9 25.83 18.95 16.27
C ASP A 9 25.53 18.03 15.06
N LEU A 10 24.73 16.98 15.26
CA LEU A 10 24.29 16.10 14.17
C LEU A 10 23.47 16.86 13.12
N LYS A 11 22.50 17.68 13.54
CA LYS A 11 21.69 18.49 12.61
C LYS A 11 22.55 19.42 11.77
N ARG A 12 23.55 20.06 12.38
CA ARG A 12 24.49 20.96 11.68
C ARG A 12 25.30 20.22 10.62
N LYS A 13 25.80 19.03 10.96
CA LYS A 13 26.55 18.17 10.02
C LYS A 13 25.68 17.69 8.87
N ILE A 14 24.42 17.33 9.16
CA ILE A 14 23.44 16.95 8.14
C ILE A 14 23.19 18.13 7.19
N GLU A 15 22.89 19.33 7.70
CA GLU A 15 22.62 20.50 6.84
C GLU A 15 23.83 20.89 5.97
N SER A 16 25.04 20.74 6.51
CA SER A 16 26.27 20.93 5.74
C SER A 16 26.34 19.96 4.54
N ALA A 17 26.03 18.68 4.77
CA ALA A 17 25.98 17.69 3.68
C ALA A 17 24.88 18.01 2.65
N TYR A 18 23.68 18.41 3.10
CA TYR A 18 22.60 18.83 2.20
C TYR A 18 22.97 20.05 1.36
N THR A 19 23.70 21.00 1.90
CA THR A 19 24.15 22.19 1.16
C THR A 19 25.03 21.79 -0.04
N VAL A 20 25.97 20.86 0.18
CA VAL A 20 26.82 20.31 -0.87
C VAL A 20 25.97 19.56 -1.91
N SER A 21 25.09 18.67 -1.46
CA SER A 21 24.23 17.87 -2.34
C SER A 21 23.28 18.73 -3.19
N ARG A 22 22.64 19.75 -2.61
CA ARG A 22 21.78 20.70 -3.35
C ARG A 22 22.55 21.48 -4.40
N THR A 23 23.78 21.88 -4.08
CA THR A 23 24.64 22.60 -5.04
C THR A 23 25.01 21.71 -6.22
N ALA A 24 25.31 20.43 -5.95
CA ALA A 24 25.58 19.45 -7.00
C ALA A 24 24.36 19.17 -7.88
N ARG A 25 23.19 18.91 -7.27
CA ARG A 25 21.93 18.61 -7.99
C ARG A 25 21.49 19.76 -8.90
N LYS A 26 21.70 21.01 -8.48
CA LYS A 26 21.44 22.22 -9.31
C LYS A 26 22.27 22.32 -10.59
N LEU A 27 23.33 21.52 -10.74
CA LEU A 27 24.09 21.45 -11.99
C LEU A 27 23.33 20.73 -13.10
N GLY A 28 22.19 20.09 -12.81
CA GLY A 28 21.32 19.44 -13.80
C GLY A 28 21.95 18.21 -14.45
N LYS A 29 22.87 17.55 -13.75
CA LYS A 29 23.57 16.33 -14.23
C LYS A 29 22.93 15.03 -13.74
N ASP A 30 21.97 15.12 -12.83
CA ASP A 30 21.26 14.00 -12.23
C ASP A 30 19.79 13.98 -12.67
N PRO A 31 19.06 12.86 -12.53
CA PRO A 31 17.65 12.74 -12.95
C PRO A 31 16.70 13.76 -12.30
N CYS A 32 17.04 14.23 -11.10
CA CYS A 32 16.28 15.25 -10.37
C CYS A 32 17.20 16.43 -10.01
N GLY A 33 16.70 17.65 -10.16
CA GLY A 33 17.41 18.90 -9.83
C GLY A 33 17.46 19.21 -8.32
N ASP A 34 16.80 18.40 -7.50
CA ASP A 34 16.78 18.51 -6.03
C ASP A 34 17.26 17.22 -5.36
N VAL A 35 17.51 17.30 -4.05
CA VAL A 35 17.91 16.15 -3.24
C VAL A 35 16.68 15.31 -2.93
N GLU A 36 16.69 14.05 -3.37
CA GLU A 36 15.56 13.11 -3.25
C GLU A 36 15.45 12.48 -1.86
N ALA A 37 16.57 12.25 -1.18
CA ALA A 37 16.59 11.79 0.21
C ALA A 37 16.27 12.98 1.12
N LEU A 38 15.08 13.03 1.71
CA LEU A 38 14.67 14.10 2.61
C LEU A 38 14.93 13.72 4.07
N PRO A 39 15.43 14.66 4.91
CA PRO A 39 15.59 14.39 6.32
C PRO A 39 14.19 14.33 6.92
N ALA A 40 13.86 13.20 7.53
CA ALA A 40 12.59 13.04 8.18
C ALA A 40 12.76 13.09 9.70
N GLY A 41 11.80 13.71 10.37
CA GLY A 41 11.78 13.81 11.82
C GLY A 41 11.15 12.57 12.45
N ASP A 42 10.13 12.80 13.26
CA ASP A 42 9.34 11.74 13.87
C ASP A 42 8.54 10.93 12.84
N LEU A 43 7.97 9.81 13.30
CA LEU A 43 7.11 8.92 12.51
C LEU A 43 6.05 9.68 11.70
N ALA A 44 5.38 10.65 12.31
CA ALA A 44 4.28 11.35 11.67
C ALA A 44 4.78 12.21 10.49
N THR A 45 5.93 12.86 10.64
CA THR A 45 6.57 13.59 9.54
C THR A 45 7.12 12.67 8.45
N ARG A 46 7.60 11.47 8.80
CA ARG A 46 7.98 10.44 7.82
C ARG A 46 6.79 10.02 6.97
N VAL A 47 5.67 9.67 7.60
CA VAL A 47 4.44 9.25 6.89
C VAL A 47 3.97 10.35 5.95
N GLU A 48 3.89 11.60 6.41
CA GLU A 48 3.51 12.72 5.55
C GLU A 48 4.47 12.93 4.38
N GLY A 49 5.78 12.83 4.62
CA GLY A 49 6.80 12.99 3.58
C GLY A 49 6.84 11.86 2.56
N LEU A 50 6.51 10.63 2.96
CA LEU A 50 6.55 9.44 2.11
C LEU A 50 5.30 9.31 1.24
N VAL A 51 4.13 9.46 1.85
CA VAL A 51 2.85 9.13 1.18
C VAL A 51 1.80 10.21 1.37
N GLY A 52 2.03 11.22 2.20
CA GLY A 52 1.01 12.22 2.53
C GLY A 52 -0.20 11.60 3.26
N PRO A 53 -1.39 12.26 3.19
CA PRO A 53 -1.62 13.56 2.55
C PRO A 53 -1.05 14.73 3.37
N LYS A 54 -0.97 15.92 2.78
CA LYS A 54 -0.47 17.11 3.46
C LYS A 54 -1.28 17.42 4.73
N GLY A 55 -0.59 17.67 5.84
CA GLY A 55 -1.19 17.92 7.15
C GLY A 55 -1.47 16.67 7.98
N ILE A 56 -1.28 15.46 7.43
CA ILE A 56 -1.55 14.22 8.15
C ILE A 56 -0.67 14.04 9.38
N SER A 57 0.56 14.59 9.40
CA SER A 57 1.45 14.45 10.56
C SER A 57 0.84 15.04 11.84
N LYS A 58 0.11 16.16 11.73
CA LYS A 58 -0.59 16.78 12.86
C LYS A 58 -1.72 15.88 13.36
N LYS A 59 -2.46 15.26 12.45
CA LYS A 59 -3.57 14.36 12.79
C LYS A 59 -3.11 13.04 13.38
N ILE A 60 -2.01 12.47 12.91
CA ILE A 60 -1.39 11.29 13.53
C ILE A 60 -0.98 11.61 14.97
N LYS A 61 -0.43 12.79 15.23
CA LYS A 61 -0.07 13.25 16.59
C LYS A 61 -1.30 13.50 17.47
N GLU A 62 -2.37 14.05 16.90
CA GLU A 62 -3.62 14.35 17.60
C GLU A 62 -4.41 13.07 17.95
N PHE A 63 -4.56 12.15 16.99
CA PHE A 63 -5.37 10.94 17.15
C PHE A 63 -4.61 9.77 17.78
N GLY A 64 -3.28 9.81 17.70
CA GLY A 64 -2.41 8.70 18.06
C GLY A 64 -2.25 7.72 16.90
N ARG A 65 -1.01 7.25 16.68
CA ARG A 65 -0.67 6.32 15.59
C ARG A 65 -1.43 4.99 15.63
N GLU A 66 -1.86 4.56 16.83
CA GLU A 66 -2.61 3.33 17.04
C GLU A 66 -4.06 3.43 16.51
N ASN A 67 -4.58 4.66 16.35
CA ASN A 67 -5.95 4.91 15.91
C ASN A 67 -6.05 5.05 14.39
N ILE A 68 -5.64 3.99 13.69
CA ILE A 68 -5.72 3.88 12.23
C ILE A 68 -7.14 4.16 11.69
N PRO A 69 -8.24 3.64 12.28
CA PRO A 69 -9.58 3.94 11.82
C PRO A 69 -9.89 5.44 11.75
N ARG A 70 -9.52 6.19 12.79
CA ARG A 70 -9.76 7.65 12.83
C ARG A 70 -8.89 8.43 11.84
N ILE A 71 -7.68 7.93 11.56
CA ILE A 71 -6.80 8.50 10.54
C ILE A 71 -7.41 8.27 9.14
N ILE A 72 -7.90 7.07 8.88
CA ILE A 72 -8.61 6.71 7.65
C ILE A 72 -9.84 7.61 7.47
N ASP A 73 -10.65 7.79 8.52
CA ASP A 73 -11.84 8.66 8.50
C ASP A 73 -11.50 10.09 8.11
N TYR A 74 -10.40 10.61 8.65
CA TYR A 74 -9.92 11.94 8.30
C TYR A 74 -9.50 12.07 6.83
N ILE A 75 -8.86 11.04 6.27
CA ILE A 75 -8.41 11.04 4.87
C ILE A 75 -9.59 10.92 3.91
N ILE A 76 -10.52 10.02 4.20
CA ILE A 76 -11.68 9.75 3.35
C ILE A 76 -12.70 10.89 3.43
N GLY A 77 -12.92 11.45 4.62
CA GLY A 77 -13.97 12.42 4.89
C GLY A 77 -15.33 11.77 5.18
N ASP A 78 -16.36 12.60 5.35
CA ASP A 78 -17.71 12.16 5.76
C ASP A 78 -18.49 11.53 4.60
N SER A 79 -19.49 10.70 4.92
CA SER A 79 -20.27 9.92 3.94
C SER A 79 -20.98 10.76 2.88
N GLU A 80 -21.47 11.96 3.23
CA GLU A 80 -22.08 12.90 2.27
C GLU A 80 -21.05 13.37 1.23
N SER A 81 -19.80 13.53 1.64
CA SER A 81 -18.71 13.90 0.73
C SER A 81 -18.25 12.75 -0.17
N ILE A 82 -18.67 11.50 0.12
CA ILE A 82 -18.29 10.31 -0.65
C ILE A 82 -19.27 10.04 -1.79
N SER A 83 -20.57 10.32 -1.60
CA SER A 83 -21.59 10.07 -2.63
C SER A 83 -21.38 10.90 -3.89
N ASP A 84 -20.82 12.10 -3.74
CA ASP A 84 -20.60 13.04 -4.83
C ASP A 84 -19.30 12.79 -5.61
N LEU A 85 -18.46 11.86 -5.15
CA LEU A 85 -17.19 11.55 -5.79
C LEU A 85 -17.38 10.69 -7.04
N SER A 86 -16.63 11.02 -8.09
CA SER A 86 -16.41 10.13 -9.21
C SER A 86 -15.67 8.85 -8.78
N LYS A 87 -15.75 7.80 -9.61
CA LYS A 87 -15.03 6.53 -9.37
C LYS A 87 -13.54 6.75 -9.11
N SER A 88 -12.88 7.58 -9.94
CA SER A 88 -11.45 7.87 -9.80
C SER A 88 -11.11 8.62 -8.50
N GLU A 89 -11.97 9.53 -8.05
CA GLU A 89 -11.76 10.22 -6.77
C GLU A 89 -11.93 9.27 -5.58
N LYS A 90 -12.87 8.32 -5.65
CA LYS A 90 -13.02 7.25 -4.65
C LYS A 90 -11.76 6.40 -4.60
N GLU A 91 -11.30 5.89 -5.74
CA GLU A 91 -10.07 5.10 -5.86
C GLU A 91 -8.86 5.84 -5.30
N SER A 92 -8.68 7.11 -5.66
CA SER A 92 -7.60 7.97 -5.15
C SER A 92 -7.65 8.14 -3.63
N LYS A 93 -8.83 8.38 -3.05
CA LYS A 93 -8.99 8.47 -1.59
C LYS A 93 -8.72 7.14 -0.88
N ILE A 94 -9.18 6.02 -1.44
CA ILE A 94 -8.95 4.68 -0.89
C ILE A 94 -7.45 4.36 -0.92
N GLU A 95 -6.80 4.61 -2.05
CA GLU A 95 -5.35 4.41 -2.20
C GLU A 95 -4.57 5.26 -1.20
N GLN A 96 -4.90 6.55 -1.07
CA GLN A 96 -4.26 7.43 -0.10
C GLN A 96 -4.42 6.91 1.33
N ALA A 97 -5.62 6.46 1.72
CA ALA A 97 -5.89 5.92 3.04
C ALA A 97 -5.10 4.60 3.30
N LEU A 98 -5.02 3.71 2.31
CA LEU A 98 -4.24 2.47 2.39
C LEU A 98 -2.75 2.76 2.54
N ARG A 99 -2.19 3.62 1.68
CA ARG A 99 -0.76 3.99 1.71
C ARG A 99 -0.39 4.64 3.05
N THR A 100 -1.18 5.60 3.52
CA THR A 100 -0.94 6.24 4.82
C THR A 100 -1.02 5.23 5.97
N SER A 101 -2.02 4.34 5.98
CA SER A 101 -2.17 3.33 7.03
C SER A 101 -1.01 2.35 7.05
N LEU A 102 -0.60 1.86 5.88
CA LEU A 102 0.54 0.96 5.73
C LEU A 102 1.85 1.64 6.16
N ALA A 103 2.03 2.92 5.84
CA ALA A 103 3.19 3.70 6.29
C ALA A 103 3.24 3.84 7.80
N ILE A 104 2.09 4.00 8.48
CA ILE A 104 2.05 4.06 9.95
C ILE A 104 2.41 2.69 10.55
N ILE A 105 1.80 1.62 10.05
CA ILE A 105 2.02 0.24 10.52
C ILE A 105 3.50 -0.17 10.38
N THR A 106 4.12 0.22 9.28
CA THR A 106 5.52 -0.09 8.96
C THR A 106 6.50 0.97 9.44
N GLU A 107 6.06 1.86 10.33
CA GLU A 107 6.84 2.96 10.92
C GLU A 107 7.53 3.93 9.93
N GLY A 108 7.11 3.90 8.66
CA GLY A 108 7.69 4.66 7.57
C GLY A 108 9.16 4.29 7.31
N VAL A 109 9.54 3.02 7.54
CA VAL A 109 10.92 2.55 7.33
C VAL A 109 11.10 1.58 6.16
N VAL A 110 10.01 1.26 5.46
CA VAL A 110 10.01 0.33 4.30
C VAL A 110 9.39 0.99 3.07
N ALA A 111 9.73 0.48 1.89
CA ALA A 111 9.25 1.03 0.61
C ALA A 111 7.80 0.64 0.26
N ALA A 112 7.24 -0.37 0.92
CA ALA A 112 5.92 -0.93 0.61
C ALA A 112 4.75 0.09 0.51
N PRO A 113 4.66 1.15 1.33
CA PRO A 113 3.62 2.17 1.16
C PRO A 113 3.70 2.95 -0.16
N ILE A 114 4.87 3.03 -0.77
CA ILE A 114 5.12 3.75 -2.02
C ILE A 114 5.10 2.78 -3.20
N GLU A 115 5.86 1.69 -3.10
CA GLU A 115 6.13 0.80 -4.23
C GLU A 115 5.39 -0.53 -4.16
N GLY A 116 4.80 -0.87 -3.00
CA GLY A 116 4.13 -2.15 -2.78
C GLY A 116 2.67 -2.17 -3.23
N ILE A 117 2.02 -1.01 -3.27
CA ILE A 117 0.67 -0.83 -3.84
C ILE A 117 0.85 -0.11 -5.18
N SER A 118 0.57 -0.78 -6.28
CA SER A 118 0.65 -0.21 -7.63
C SER A 118 -0.53 0.72 -7.91
N LYS A 119 -1.76 0.22 -7.67
CA LYS A 119 -2.99 0.98 -7.81
C LYS A 119 -4.11 0.36 -6.96
N VAL A 120 -5.20 1.11 -6.82
CA VAL A 120 -6.49 0.60 -6.32
C VAL A 120 -7.54 0.79 -7.40
N SER A 121 -8.42 -0.20 -7.55
CA SER A 121 -9.55 -0.12 -8.50
C SER A 121 -10.86 -0.56 -7.86
N ILE A 122 -11.95 0.07 -8.28
CA ILE A 122 -13.31 -0.39 -7.98
C ILE A 122 -13.79 -1.21 -9.17
N GLU A 123 -13.95 -2.52 -9.00
CA GLU A 123 -14.30 -3.45 -10.08
C GLU A 123 -15.70 -4.03 -9.86
N GLN A 124 -16.22 -4.78 -10.85
CA GLN A 124 -17.58 -5.34 -10.80
C GLN A 124 -17.59 -6.86 -10.69
N ASN A 125 -18.43 -7.37 -9.78
CA ASN A 125 -18.79 -8.78 -9.73
C ASN A 125 -19.70 -9.15 -10.91
N PRO A 126 -19.89 -10.45 -11.21
CA PRO A 126 -20.80 -10.89 -12.28
C PRO A 126 -22.26 -10.44 -12.11
N ASP A 127 -22.68 -10.13 -10.88
CA ASP A 127 -24.02 -9.59 -10.59
C ASP A 127 -24.11 -8.05 -10.71
N GLY A 128 -23.03 -7.40 -11.16
CA GLY A 128 -22.91 -5.95 -11.33
C GLY A 128 -22.58 -5.17 -10.06
N SER A 129 -22.46 -5.85 -8.90
CA SER A 129 -22.06 -5.16 -7.67
C SER A 129 -20.60 -4.75 -7.69
N GLU A 130 -20.30 -3.55 -7.18
CA GLU A 130 -18.95 -3.01 -7.12
C GLU A 130 -18.17 -3.55 -5.90
N TYR A 131 -16.91 -3.95 -6.10
CA TYR A 131 -16.00 -4.41 -5.04
C TYR A 131 -14.64 -3.71 -5.14
N LEU A 132 -13.82 -3.84 -4.09
CA LEU A 132 -12.49 -3.25 -4.02
C LEU A 132 -11.41 -4.25 -4.50
N SER A 133 -10.59 -3.84 -5.47
CA SER A 133 -9.37 -4.55 -5.87
C SER A 133 -8.13 -3.74 -5.50
N ILE A 134 -7.16 -4.36 -4.83
CA ILE A 134 -5.87 -3.76 -4.48
C ILE A 134 -4.80 -4.44 -5.31
N TYR A 135 -4.09 -3.67 -6.13
CA TYR A 135 -3.02 -4.17 -6.97
C TYR A 135 -1.70 -4.05 -6.23
N PHE A 136 -1.14 -5.17 -5.82
CA PHE A 136 0.17 -5.25 -5.21
C PHE A 136 1.28 -5.40 -6.25
N ALA A 137 2.47 -4.94 -5.89
CA ALA A 137 3.69 -5.12 -6.67
C ALA A 137 4.78 -5.80 -5.83
N GLY A 138 5.78 -6.39 -6.47
CA GLY A 138 6.86 -7.15 -5.81
C GLY A 138 7.49 -6.49 -4.56
N PRO A 139 7.73 -5.17 -4.52
CA PRO A 139 8.25 -4.47 -3.33
C PRO A 139 7.39 -4.63 -2.07
N ILE A 140 6.11 -5.03 -2.18
CA ILE A 140 5.25 -5.35 -1.03
C ILE A 140 5.87 -6.37 -0.08
N ARG A 141 6.77 -7.23 -0.58
CA ARG A 141 7.52 -8.21 0.22
C ARG A 141 8.33 -7.56 1.35
N SER A 142 8.80 -6.33 1.18
CA SER A 142 9.57 -5.61 2.21
C SER A 142 8.74 -5.22 3.43
N ALA A 143 7.40 -5.21 3.33
CA ALA A 143 6.52 -4.88 4.45
C ALA A 143 6.48 -5.98 5.52
N GLY A 144 6.76 -7.23 5.12
CA GLY A 144 6.54 -8.42 5.94
C GLY A 144 5.08 -8.87 5.97
N GLY A 145 4.87 -10.15 6.31
CA GLY A 145 3.54 -10.79 6.26
C GLY A 145 2.49 -10.14 7.16
N THR A 146 2.89 -9.59 8.31
CA THR A 146 1.97 -8.88 9.22
C THR A 146 1.38 -7.63 8.56
N ALA A 147 2.22 -6.79 7.95
CA ALA A 147 1.75 -5.57 7.31
C ALA A 147 0.95 -5.88 6.04
N GLN A 148 1.31 -6.92 5.30
CA GLN A 148 0.55 -7.42 4.14
C GLN A 148 -0.87 -7.84 4.54
N GLY A 149 -1.00 -8.69 5.57
CA GLY A 149 -2.30 -9.13 6.08
C GLY A 149 -3.14 -7.98 6.62
N LEU A 150 -2.52 -7.05 7.37
CA LEU A 150 -3.22 -5.86 7.87
C LEU A 150 -3.70 -4.95 6.73
N CYS A 151 -2.97 -4.89 5.60
CA CYS A 151 -3.40 -4.13 4.43
C CYS A 151 -4.74 -4.66 3.87
N VAL A 152 -4.91 -5.99 3.83
CA VAL A 152 -6.17 -6.64 3.41
C VAL A 152 -7.31 -6.28 4.37
N VAL A 153 -7.05 -6.34 5.68
CA VAL A 153 -8.05 -5.97 6.71
C VAL A 153 -8.44 -4.48 6.63
N ILE A 154 -7.48 -3.60 6.39
CA ILE A 154 -7.74 -2.17 6.18
C ILE A 154 -8.54 -1.96 4.89
N GLY A 155 -8.25 -2.71 3.83
CA GLY A 155 -9.04 -2.72 2.60
C GLY A 155 -10.52 -3.03 2.88
N ASP A 156 -10.80 -4.08 3.67
CA ASP A 156 -12.16 -4.41 4.09
C ASP A 156 -12.80 -3.30 4.96
N TYR A 157 -12.05 -2.67 5.85
CA TYR A 157 -12.55 -1.53 6.61
C TYR A 157 -12.95 -0.36 5.70
N ILE A 158 -12.12 -0.02 4.71
CA ILE A 158 -12.34 1.09 3.80
C ILE A 158 -13.48 0.79 2.82
N ARG A 159 -13.54 -0.41 2.22
CA ARG A 159 -14.59 -0.75 1.23
C ARG A 159 -15.99 -0.52 1.80
N ARG A 160 -16.18 -0.82 3.10
CA ARG A 160 -17.47 -0.67 3.79
C ARG A 160 -17.88 0.80 3.90
N LYS A 161 -16.93 1.72 4.03
CA LYS A 161 -17.20 3.17 4.05
C LYS A 161 -17.63 3.72 2.70
N PHE A 162 -17.17 3.10 1.62
CA PHE A 162 -17.58 3.42 0.26
C PHE A 162 -18.80 2.60 -0.19
N ASN A 163 -19.42 1.82 0.70
CA ASN A 163 -20.55 0.90 0.40
C ASN A 163 -20.24 -0.12 -0.71
N LEU A 164 -18.97 -0.46 -0.88
CA LEU A 164 -18.54 -1.48 -1.83
C LEU A 164 -18.85 -2.88 -1.26
N GLN A 165 -19.37 -3.73 -2.13
CA GLN A 165 -19.72 -5.12 -1.81
C GLN A 165 -18.47 -5.99 -1.70
N GLU A 166 -18.68 -7.21 -1.26
CA GLU A 166 -17.62 -8.22 -1.14
C GLU A 166 -17.18 -8.67 -2.53
N TYR A 167 -15.87 -8.83 -2.71
CA TYR A 167 -15.33 -9.55 -3.84
C TYR A 167 -15.84 -10.99 -3.82
N ARG A 168 -16.38 -11.44 -4.95
CA ARG A 168 -16.85 -12.82 -5.13
C ARG A 168 -16.06 -13.46 -6.27
N PRO A 169 -15.05 -14.29 -5.96
CA PRO A 169 -14.24 -14.92 -6.99
C PRO A 169 -15.07 -15.95 -7.77
N THR A 170 -14.78 -16.08 -9.07
CA THR A 170 -15.28 -17.21 -9.84
C THR A 170 -14.47 -18.47 -9.53
N ARG A 171 -14.98 -19.65 -9.89
CA ARG A 171 -14.22 -20.90 -9.70
C ARG A 171 -12.88 -20.87 -10.43
N ASP A 172 -12.86 -20.35 -11.64
CA ASP A 172 -11.63 -20.28 -12.45
C ASP A 172 -10.62 -19.31 -11.85
N GLU A 173 -11.08 -18.20 -11.24
CA GLU A 173 -10.21 -17.30 -10.49
C GLU A 173 -9.62 -17.99 -9.26
N VAL A 174 -10.43 -18.72 -8.48
CA VAL A 174 -9.92 -19.47 -7.32
C VAL A 174 -8.81 -20.45 -7.74
N GLU A 175 -9.05 -21.24 -8.78
CA GLU A 175 -8.04 -22.19 -9.27
C GLU A 175 -6.84 -21.48 -9.92
N ARG A 176 -7.03 -20.28 -10.48
CA ARG A 176 -5.94 -19.41 -10.93
C ARG A 176 -5.03 -19.00 -9.77
N TYR A 177 -5.58 -18.62 -8.61
CA TYR A 177 -4.76 -18.34 -7.42
C TYR A 177 -3.98 -19.58 -6.96
N VAL A 178 -4.62 -20.76 -6.95
CA VAL A 178 -3.95 -22.02 -6.61
C VAL A 178 -2.77 -22.27 -7.55
N GLU A 179 -2.98 -22.14 -8.86
CA GLU A 179 -1.96 -22.31 -9.89
C GLU A 179 -0.80 -21.32 -9.73
N GLU A 180 -1.10 -20.03 -9.59
CA GLU A 180 -0.08 -18.98 -9.47
C GLU A 180 0.76 -19.14 -8.20
N ILE A 181 0.14 -19.40 -7.05
CA ILE A 181 0.85 -19.57 -5.78
C ILE A 181 1.82 -20.76 -5.86
N ARG A 182 1.41 -21.85 -6.50
CA ARG A 182 2.27 -23.03 -6.70
C ARG A 182 3.41 -22.75 -7.65
N ILE A 183 3.12 -22.15 -8.81
CA ILE A 183 4.14 -21.78 -9.81
C ILE A 183 5.16 -20.81 -9.19
N TYR A 184 4.69 -19.78 -8.48
CA TYR A 184 5.56 -18.80 -7.84
C TYR A 184 6.46 -19.46 -6.80
N ASN A 185 5.91 -20.31 -5.92
CA ASN A 185 6.69 -21.03 -4.92
C ASN A 185 7.74 -21.96 -5.53
N ASP A 186 7.41 -22.62 -6.64
CA ASP A 186 8.29 -23.63 -7.24
C ASP A 186 9.33 -23.04 -8.20
N ARG A 187 9.00 -21.93 -8.89
CA ARG A 187 9.83 -21.39 -9.99
C ARG A 187 10.42 -20.01 -9.73
N VAL A 188 9.90 -19.25 -8.76
CA VAL A 188 10.31 -17.86 -8.51
C VAL A 188 11.00 -17.73 -7.16
N SER A 189 10.24 -17.93 -6.08
CA SER A 189 10.74 -17.76 -4.72
C SER A 189 9.96 -18.62 -3.74
N ARG A 190 10.67 -19.36 -2.90
CA ARG A 190 10.04 -20.15 -1.84
C ARG A 190 9.30 -19.24 -0.87
N LEU A 191 8.03 -19.55 -0.65
CA LEU A 191 7.19 -18.85 0.31
C LEU A 191 7.64 -19.20 1.74
N GLN A 192 7.50 -18.25 2.66
CA GLN A 192 7.77 -18.50 4.08
C GLN A 192 6.79 -19.53 4.66
N TYR A 193 5.58 -19.56 4.10
CA TYR A 193 4.55 -20.55 4.36
C TYR A 193 3.82 -20.83 3.04
N LEU A 194 3.76 -22.09 2.64
CA LEU A 194 2.94 -22.55 1.52
C LEU A 194 1.70 -23.22 2.12
N PRO A 195 0.51 -22.61 2.03
CA PRO A 195 -0.74 -23.27 2.43
C PRO A 195 -1.03 -24.47 1.52
N SER A 196 -1.88 -25.39 1.98
CA SER A 196 -2.40 -26.44 1.09
C SER A 196 -3.30 -25.85 0.01
N GLU A 197 -3.56 -26.58 -1.07
CA GLU A 197 -4.46 -26.09 -2.14
C GLU A 197 -5.87 -25.82 -1.60
N ASP A 198 -6.35 -26.65 -0.68
CA ASP A 198 -7.65 -26.46 -0.03
C ASP A 198 -7.66 -25.22 0.87
N ASP A 199 -6.56 -24.95 1.59
CA ASP A 199 -6.42 -23.71 2.36
C ASP A 199 -6.40 -22.48 1.45
N ILE A 200 -5.72 -22.56 0.29
CA ILE A 200 -5.72 -21.46 -0.69
C ILE A 200 -7.14 -21.20 -1.18
N ARG A 201 -7.88 -22.25 -1.55
CA ARG A 201 -9.28 -22.13 -1.96
C ARG A 201 -10.12 -21.50 -0.85
N GLU A 202 -9.97 -21.94 0.39
CA GLU A 202 -10.70 -21.38 1.53
C GLU A 202 -10.35 -19.90 1.73
N ILE A 203 -9.07 -19.54 1.71
CA ILE A 203 -8.63 -18.15 1.86
C ILE A 203 -9.21 -17.27 0.76
N VAL A 204 -9.09 -17.66 -0.50
CA VAL A 204 -9.55 -16.85 -1.65
C VAL A 204 -11.07 -16.70 -1.62
N ASN A 205 -11.84 -17.76 -1.32
CA ASN A 205 -13.30 -17.68 -1.22
C ASN A 205 -13.80 -16.79 -0.07
N ASN A 206 -13.02 -16.62 0.99
CA ASN A 206 -13.39 -15.81 2.16
C ASN A 206 -12.74 -14.41 2.17
N THR A 207 -11.85 -14.10 1.23
CA THR A 207 -11.22 -12.79 1.15
C THR A 207 -12.15 -11.82 0.41
N VAL A 208 -12.71 -10.87 1.17
CA VAL A 208 -13.76 -9.94 0.70
C VAL A 208 -13.24 -8.75 -0.12
N ILE A 209 -11.92 -8.65 -0.29
CA ILE A 209 -11.25 -7.73 -1.23
C ILE A 209 -10.47 -8.56 -2.26
N CYS A 210 -10.35 -8.08 -3.49
CA CYS A 210 -9.50 -8.77 -4.46
C CYS A 210 -8.02 -8.40 -4.20
N VAL A 211 -7.18 -9.42 -4.07
CA VAL A 211 -5.73 -9.31 -3.90
C VAL A 211 -5.08 -9.53 -5.25
N ASP A 212 -4.96 -8.46 -6.01
CA ASP A 212 -4.54 -8.48 -7.41
C ASP A 212 -3.12 -7.91 -7.56
N GLY A 213 -2.61 -7.82 -8.79
CA GLY A 213 -1.32 -7.25 -9.08
C GLY A 213 -0.96 -7.29 -10.55
N GLU A 214 0.00 -6.44 -10.94
CA GLU A 214 0.63 -6.61 -12.26
C GLU A 214 1.54 -7.85 -12.25
N PRO A 215 1.68 -8.56 -13.39
CA PRO A 215 2.56 -9.71 -13.47
C PRO A 215 3.98 -9.36 -13.03
N THR A 216 4.48 -10.06 -12.01
CA THR A 216 5.83 -9.81 -11.47
C THR A 216 6.91 -10.58 -12.22
N GLU A 217 6.54 -11.66 -12.92
CA GLU A 217 7.45 -12.57 -13.60
C GLU A 217 6.96 -12.93 -14.99
N ARG A 218 7.88 -13.30 -15.88
CA ARG A 218 7.56 -13.75 -17.24
C ARG A 218 7.34 -15.26 -17.28
N ILE A 219 6.39 -15.74 -16.48
CA ILE A 219 6.02 -17.16 -16.41
C ILE A 219 4.54 -17.29 -16.73
N GLU A 220 4.21 -18.12 -17.73
CA GLU A 220 2.82 -18.35 -18.11
C GLU A 220 2.12 -19.28 -17.12
N VAL A 221 0.84 -19.00 -16.88
CA VAL A 221 -0.12 -19.98 -16.36
C VAL A 221 -0.60 -20.87 -17.49
N SER A 222 -0.91 -22.12 -17.16
CA SER A 222 -1.22 -23.18 -18.10
C SER A 222 -2.72 -23.34 -18.32
N ILE A 223 -3.50 -23.46 -17.25
CA ILE A 223 -4.89 -23.91 -17.33
C ILE A 223 -5.86 -22.73 -17.32
N HIS A 224 -5.70 -21.79 -16.38
CA HIS A 224 -6.66 -20.71 -16.14
C HIS A 224 -6.23 -19.41 -16.83
N ARG A 225 -6.01 -19.46 -18.16
CA ARG A 225 -5.62 -18.31 -18.99
C ARG A 225 -6.82 -17.46 -19.38
N ASP A 226 -6.56 -16.19 -19.69
CA ASP A 226 -7.50 -15.26 -20.34
C ASP A 226 -8.83 -15.10 -19.57
N LEU A 227 -8.74 -14.96 -18.25
CA LEU A 227 -9.91 -14.71 -17.41
C LEU A 227 -10.34 -13.25 -17.58
N GLU A 228 -11.65 -12.99 -17.57
CA GLU A 228 -12.21 -11.65 -17.82
C GLU A 228 -11.66 -10.57 -16.87
N ARG A 229 -11.31 -10.95 -15.65
CA ARG A 229 -10.84 -10.06 -14.58
C ARG A 229 -9.33 -10.17 -14.26
N VAL A 230 -8.56 -11.01 -14.98
CA VAL A 230 -7.13 -11.31 -14.66
C VAL A 230 -6.24 -11.29 -15.90
#